data_AF-A0A2L0U056-F1
#
_entry.id   AF-A0A2L0U056-F1
#
_cell.length_a   1.000
_cell.length_b   1.000
_cell.length_c   1.000
_cell.angle_alpha   90.00
_cell.angle_beta   90.00
_cell.angle_gamma   90.00
#
_symmetry.space_group_name_H-M   'P 1'
#
loop_
_entity.id
_entity.type
_entity.pdbx_description
1 polymer ?
#
loop_
_entity_poly.entity_id
_entity_poly.type
_entity_poly.pdbx_seq_one_letter_code
_entity_poly.pdbx_strand_id
1 'polypeptide(L)'
;MPDYDSDDDADDYAHHWRQCNAANLILLSKAITDLCTMMDYQAPAEEKAACEAVPADQDQLYQDAVEFVMESGRASISAIQRHFRIGYNRAAWLVEAMETRGIVSTPDSQGLRKVIAGGAA
;
A
#
# COMPACT_ATOMS: atom_id res chain seq x y z
N MET A 1 21.98 4.45 29.15
CA MET A 1 20.73 4.43 28.39
C MET A 1 21.15 4.18 26.95
N PRO A 2 20.87 2.99 26.36
CA PRO A 2 21.34 2.67 25.01
C PRO A 2 20.47 3.37 23.97
N ASP A 3 21.12 3.96 22.96
CA ASP A 3 20.51 4.68 21.85
C ASP A 3 19.95 3.67 20.83
N TYR A 4 18.65 3.78 20.53
CA TYR A 4 17.84 2.81 19.79
C TYR A 4 17.51 3.35 18.39
N ASP A 5 18.54 3.79 17.64
CA ASP A 5 18.36 4.54 16.39
C ASP A 5 19.34 4.09 15.28
N SER A 6 19.43 2.78 15.05
CA SER A 6 20.13 2.23 13.88
C SER A 6 19.31 1.09 13.27
N ASP A 7 18.86 1.29 12.02
CA ASP A 7 18.13 0.30 11.20
C ASP A 7 18.84 -1.08 11.12
N ASP A 8 20.14 -1.15 11.44
CA ASP A 8 20.93 -2.38 11.53
C ASP A 8 20.41 -3.39 12.57
N ASP A 9 19.76 -2.94 13.64
CA ASP A 9 19.26 -3.83 14.72
C ASP A 9 18.03 -4.65 14.28
N ALA A 10 17.25 -4.13 13.32
CA ALA A 10 16.05 -4.82 12.83
C ALA A 10 16.42 -6.03 11.94
N ASP A 11 17.43 -5.86 11.08
CA ASP A 11 17.95 -6.93 10.25
C ASP A 11 18.66 -7.99 11.09
N ASP A 12 19.39 -7.58 12.13
CA ASP A 12 20.10 -8.51 13.03
C ASP A 12 19.12 -9.32 13.90
N TYR A 13 18.05 -8.69 14.40
CA TYR A 13 16.96 -9.40 15.08
C TYR A 13 16.24 -10.40 14.16
N ALA A 14 15.95 -10.00 12.92
CA ALA A 14 15.33 -10.88 11.93
C ALA A 14 16.25 -12.06 11.58
N HIS A 15 17.56 -11.84 11.47
CA HIS A 15 18.55 -12.87 11.20
C HIS A 15 18.66 -13.87 12.36
N HIS A 16 18.71 -13.38 13.60
CA HIS A 16 18.72 -14.20 14.82
C HIS A 16 17.44 -15.04 14.97
N TRP A 17 16.28 -14.43 14.74
CA TRP A 17 15.00 -15.12 14.79
C TRP A 17 14.92 -16.22 13.72
N ARG A 18 15.37 -15.93 12.50
CA ARG A 18 15.48 -16.94 11.43
C ARG A 18 16.42 -18.07 11.84
N GLN A 19 17.58 -17.80 12.42
CA GLN A 19 18.52 -18.86 12.83
C GLN A 19 17.97 -19.77 13.94
N CYS A 20 17.24 -19.22 14.90
CA CYS A 20 16.67 -20.01 16.00
C CYS A 20 15.36 -20.73 15.61
N ASN A 21 14.60 -20.21 14.64
CA ASN A 21 13.29 -20.77 14.27
C ASN A 21 13.26 -21.41 12.87
N ALA A 22 14.33 -21.35 12.08
CA ALA A 22 14.38 -21.88 10.71
C ALA A 22 14.05 -23.37 10.65
N ALA A 23 14.59 -24.17 11.56
CA ALA A 23 14.33 -25.60 11.58
C ALA A 23 12.84 -25.90 11.85
N ASN A 24 12.23 -25.22 12.82
CA ASN A 24 10.80 -25.37 13.13
C ASN A 24 9.92 -24.89 11.98
N LEU A 25 10.25 -23.78 11.32
CA LEU A 25 9.49 -23.27 10.18
C LEU A 25 9.56 -24.20 8.96
N ILE A 26 10.73 -24.79 8.68
CA ILE A 26 10.91 -25.75 7.58
C ILE A 26 10.15 -27.04 7.86
N LEU A 27 10.20 -27.55 9.10
CA LEU A 27 9.44 -28.73 9.51
C LEU A 27 7.93 -28.49 9.41
N LEU A 28 7.46 -27.31 9.84
CA LEU A 28 6.05 -26.95 9.82
C LEU A 28 5.53 -26.71 8.39
N SER A 29 6.30 -26.05 7.52
CA SER A 29 5.91 -25.87 6.11
C SER A 29 5.83 -27.20 5.38
N LYS A 30 6.78 -28.12 5.61
CA LYS A 30 6.78 -29.45 5.01
C LYS A 30 5.61 -30.31 5.51
N ALA A 31 5.32 -30.28 6.81
CA ALA A 31 4.16 -30.96 7.37
C ALA A 31 2.83 -30.42 6.81
N ILE A 32 2.72 -29.10 6.62
CA ILE A 32 1.55 -28.48 5.98
C ILE A 32 1.44 -28.93 4.52
N THR A 33 2.53 -28.91 3.75
CA THR A 33 2.53 -29.36 2.35
C THR A 33 2.14 -30.83 2.24
N ASP A 34 2.70 -31.71 3.08
CA ASP A 34 2.36 -33.13 3.09
C ASP A 34 0.87 -33.35 3.42
N LEU A 35 0.33 -32.65 4.43
CA LEU A 35 -1.10 -32.71 4.75
C LEU A 35 -1.99 -32.18 3.61
N CYS A 36 -1.61 -31.08 2.96
CA CYS A 36 -2.33 -30.55 1.81
C CYS A 36 -2.35 -31.55 0.65
N THR A 37 -1.23 -32.21 0.36
CA THR A 37 -1.18 -33.27 -0.68
C THR A 37 -2.00 -34.49 -0.30
N MET A 38 -2.04 -34.89 0.98
CA MET A 38 -2.86 -36.01 1.44
C MET A 38 -4.37 -35.71 1.41
N MET A 39 -4.76 -34.44 1.45
CA MET A 39 -6.16 -34.00 1.39
C MET A 39 -6.62 -33.65 -0.04
N ASP A 40 -5.80 -33.93 -1.08
CA ASP A 40 -5.98 -33.42 -2.46
C ASP A 40 -6.32 -31.92 -2.47
N TYR A 41 -5.78 -31.17 -1.50
CA TYR A 41 -5.95 -29.73 -1.38
C TYR A 41 -5.02 -29.07 -2.39
N GLN A 42 -5.48 -29.03 -3.63
CA GLN A 42 -4.89 -28.19 -4.66
C GLN A 42 -5.20 -26.75 -4.26
N ALA A 43 -4.22 -26.07 -3.67
CA ALA A 43 -4.30 -24.62 -3.57
C ALA A 43 -4.60 -24.10 -4.99
N PRO A 44 -5.73 -23.41 -5.22
CA PRO A 44 -6.04 -22.88 -6.54
C PRO A 44 -4.82 -22.08 -6.97
N ALA A 45 -4.30 -22.42 -8.16
CA ALA A 45 -3.11 -21.79 -8.71
C ALA A 45 -3.37 -20.28 -8.73
N GLU A 46 -2.73 -19.58 -7.80
CA GLU A 46 -2.57 -18.15 -7.82
C GLU A 46 -3.88 -17.41 -8.13
N GLU A 47 -4.82 -17.45 -7.20
CA GLU A 47 -5.23 -16.13 -6.72
C GLU A 47 -4.05 -15.65 -5.89
N LYS A 48 -3.05 -15.09 -6.58
CA LYS A 48 -2.41 -13.90 -6.03
C LYS A 48 -3.59 -13.15 -5.42
N ALA A 49 -3.56 -12.89 -4.13
CA ALA A 49 -4.01 -11.58 -3.69
C ALA A 49 -3.11 -10.60 -4.46
N ALA A 50 -3.40 -10.45 -5.74
CA ALA A 50 -3.43 -9.20 -6.36
C ALA A 50 -4.26 -8.41 -5.34
N CYS A 51 -3.55 -7.63 -4.52
CA CYS A 51 -3.58 -6.22 -4.84
C CYS A 51 -3.60 -6.11 -6.37
N GLU A 52 -4.77 -6.37 -6.96
CA GLU A 52 -5.12 -5.89 -8.26
C GLU A 52 -5.19 -4.42 -7.89
N ALA A 53 -4.04 -3.78 -8.03
CA ALA A 53 -3.94 -2.36 -8.14
C ALA A 53 -4.79 -2.08 -9.37
N VAL A 54 -6.11 -2.03 -9.15
CA VAL A 54 -7.05 -1.43 -10.06
C VAL A 54 -6.40 -0.08 -10.30
N PRO A 55 -5.89 0.18 -11.51
CA PRO A 55 -5.18 1.41 -11.77
C PRO A 55 -6.11 2.53 -11.31
N ALA A 56 -5.63 3.44 -10.47
CA ALA A 56 -6.49 4.37 -9.74
C ALA A 56 -7.36 5.24 -10.67
N ASP A 57 -6.99 5.32 -11.93
CA ASP A 57 -7.73 5.86 -13.07
C ASP A 57 -8.99 5.08 -13.51
N GLN A 58 -9.14 3.82 -13.08
CA GLN A 58 -10.34 2.97 -13.20
C GLN A 58 -11.14 2.89 -11.89
N ASP A 59 -10.68 3.54 -10.82
CA ASP A 59 -11.43 3.60 -9.57
C ASP A 59 -12.70 4.43 -9.78
N GLN A 60 -13.86 3.86 -9.41
CA GLN A 60 -15.15 4.55 -9.47
C GLN A 60 -15.12 5.85 -8.66
N LEU A 61 -14.33 5.91 -7.59
CA LEU A 61 -14.19 7.07 -6.73
C LEU A 61 -13.22 8.13 -7.28
N TYR A 62 -12.54 7.86 -8.40
CA TYR A 62 -11.54 8.78 -8.94
C TYR A 62 -12.13 10.14 -9.32
N GLN A 63 -13.26 10.15 -10.02
CA GLN A 63 -13.90 11.39 -10.46
C GLN A 63 -14.36 12.23 -9.27
N ASP A 64 -15.05 11.60 -8.32
CA ASP A 64 -15.51 12.24 -7.09
C ASP A 64 -14.32 12.77 -6.26
N ALA A 65 -13.22 12.03 -6.19
CA ALA A 65 -12.03 12.45 -5.47
C ALA A 65 -11.34 13.65 -6.14
N VAL A 66 -11.36 13.74 -7.48
CA VAL A 66 -10.87 14.91 -8.21
C VAL A 66 -11.71 16.14 -7.91
N GLU A 67 -13.04 16.01 -7.94
CA GLU A 67 -13.97 17.11 -7.63
C GLU A 67 -13.75 17.60 -6.19
N PHE A 68 -13.69 16.68 -5.22
CA PHE A 68 -13.41 17.01 -3.82
C PHE A 68 -12.06 17.74 -3.65
N VAL A 69 -11.02 17.30 -4.36
CA VAL A 69 -9.71 17.93 -4.31
C VAL A 69 -9.74 19.34 -4.91
N MET A 70 -10.47 19.53 -6.02
CA MET A 70 -10.67 20.85 -6.63
C MET A 70 -11.42 21.80 -5.70
N GLU A 71 -12.47 21.35 -5.03
CA GLU A 71 -13.22 22.15 -4.05
C GLU A 71 -12.38 22.49 -2.81
N SER A 72 -11.64 21.51 -2.29
CA SER A 72 -10.82 21.68 -1.08
C SER A 72 -9.56 22.52 -1.33
N GLY A 73 -9.09 22.60 -2.57
CA GLY A 73 -7.84 23.28 -2.97
C GLY A 73 -6.57 22.69 -2.36
N ARG A 74 -6.70 21.56 -1.63
CA ARG A 74 -5.60 20.86 -0.94
C ARG A 74 -5.80 19.37 -1.13
N ALA A 75 -4.83 18.71 -1.77
CA ALA A 75 -4.85 17.26 -1.93
C ALA A 75 -3.93 16.62 -0.87
N SER A 76 -4.53 15.87 0.05
CA SER A 76 -3.78 15.08 1.03
C SER A 76 -4.42 13.72 1.18
N ILE A 77 -3.59 12.69 1.37
CA ILE A 77 -4.02 11.30 1.52
C ILE A 77 -5.03 11.20 2.68
N SER A 78 -4.74 11.83 3.82
CA SER A 78 -5.61 11.80 5.00
C SER A 78 -6.98 12.49 4.80
N ALA A 79 -7.07 13.53 3.95
CA ALA A 79 -8.35 14.16 3.64
C ALA A 79 -9.26 13.21 2.83
N ILE A 80 -8.68 12.57 1.81
CA ILE A 80 -9.40 11.61 0.96
C ILE A 80 -9.82 10.37 1.78
N GLN A 81 -8.94 9.86 2.64
CA GLN A 81 -9.29 8.74 3.54
C GLN A 81 -10.52 9.03 4.39
N ARG A 82 -10.62 10.24 4.97
CA ARG A 82 -11.74 10.60 5.85
C ARG A 82 -13.03 10.86 5.09
N HIS A 83 -12.93 11.52 3.93
CA HIS A 83 -14.09 11.86 3.11
C HIS A 83 -14.73 10.62 2.47
N PHE A 84 -13.89 9.76 1.88
CA PHE A 84 -14.35 8.58 1.15
C PHE A 84 -14.34 7.30 2.00
N ARG A 85 -13.88 7.38 3.26
CA ARG A 85 -13.76 6.24 4.20
C ARG A 85 -12.98 5.06 3.62
N ILE A 86 -11.90 5.36 2.90
CA ILE A 86 -11.02 4.36 2.26
C ILE A 86 -9.70 4.18 3.01
N GLY A 87 -9.06 3.03 2.79
CA GLY A 87 -7.73 2.72 3.34
C GLY A 87 -6.61 3.58 2.73
N TYR A 88 -5.46 3.63 3.42
CA TYR A 88 -4.30 4.45 3.04
C TYR A 88 -3.80 4.15 1.63
N ASN A 89 -3.56 2.89 1.30
CA ASN A 89 -3.01 2.48 0.00
C ASN A 89 -3.89 2.95 -1.17
N ARG A 90 -5.21 2.82 -1.03
CA ARG A 90 -6.17 3.26 -2.06
C ARG A 90 -6.16 4.79 -2.21
N ALA A 91 -6.13 5.52 -1.10
CA ALA A 91 -6.03 6.98 -1.14
C ALA A 91 -4.69 7.46 -1.72
N ALA A 92 -3.58 6.76 -1.44
CA ALA A 92 -2.28 7.06 -2.01
C ALA A 92 -2.29 6.91 -3.54
N TRP A 93 -2.81 5.79 -4.07
CA TRP A 93 -2.92 5.60 -5.52
C TRP A 93 -3.82 6.63 -6.19
N LEU A 94 -4.96 7.00 -5.57
CA LEU A 94 -5.82 8.07 -6.10
C LEU A 94 -5.07 9.39 -6.24
N VAL A 95 -4.26 9.74 -5.24
CA VAL A 95 -3.44 10.97 -5.25
C VAL A 95 -2.33 10.90 -6.30
N GLU A 96 -1.66 9.75 -6.45
CA GLU A 96 -0.63 9.53 -7.46
C GLU A 96 -1.19 9.59 -8.89
N ALA A 97 -2.40 9.05 -9.12
CA ALA A 97 -3.08 9.16 -10.40
C ALA A 97 -3.44 10.61 -10.74
N MET A 98 -3.86 11.39 -9.74
CA MET A 98 -4.10 12.84 -9.91
C MET A 98 -2.82 13.62 -10.21
N GLU A 99 -1.68 13.22 -9.62
CA GLU A 99 -0.36 13.81 -9.88
C GLU A 99 0.07 13.52 -11.31
N THR A 100 -0.06 12.26 -11.73
CA THR A 100 0.28 11.81 -13.09
C THR A 100 -0.52 12.56 -14.16
N ARG A 101 -1.77 12.92 -13.86
CA ARG A 101 -2.66 13.71 -14.73
C ARG A 101 -2.48 15.24 -14.59
N GLY A 102 -1.58 15.69 -13.73
CA GLY A 102 -1.27 17.11 -13.54
C GLY A 102 -2.33 17.92 -12.78
N ILE A 103 -3.21 17.26 -12.02
CA ILE A 103 -4.25 17.92 -11.22
C ILE A 103 -3.66 18.45 -9.90
N VAL A 104 -2.73 17.70 -9.32
CA VAL A 104 -2.09 18.02 -8.03
C VAL A 104 -0.57 18.15 -8.21
N SER A 105 0.05 19.00 -7.38
CA SER A 105 1.49 19.22 -7.39
C SER A 105 2.26 18.02 -6.84
N THR A 106 3.58 18.06 -7.05
CA THR A 106 4.53 17.28 -6.26
C THR A 106 4.26 17.48 -4.77
N PRO A 107 4.52 16.46 -3.95
CA PRO A 107 4.30 16.57 -2.52
C PRO A 107 5.25 17.61 -1.93
N ASP A 108 4.71 18.51 -1.11
CA ASP A 108 5.50 19.39 -0.26
C ASP A 108 6.18 18.56 0.85
N SER A 109 7.13 19.14 1.58
CA SER A 109 7.85 18.45 2.67
C SER A 109 6.95 17.95 3.80
N GLN A 110 5.69 18.40 3.84
CA GLN A 110 4.66 17.95 4.78
C GLN A 110 3.70 16.89 4.20
N GLY A 111 3.97 16.39 2.99
CA GLY A 111 3.09 15.46 2.27
C GLY A 111 1.80 16.11 1.75
N LEU A 112 1.71 17.44 1.80
CA LEU A 112 0.60 18.21 1.24
C LEU A 112 0.85 18.49 -0.24
N ARG A 113 -0.16 18.32 -1.07
CA ARG A 113 -0.11 18.65 -2.50
C ARG A 113 -1.06 19.81 -2.76
N LYS A 114 -0.59 20.82 -3.51
CA LYS A 114 -1.41 21.95 -3.95
C LYS A 114 -2.10 21.58 -5.26
N VAL A 115 -3.33 22.01 -5.45
CA VAL A 115 -4.04 21.82 -6.71
C VAL A 115 -3.47 22.82 -7.72
N ILE A 116 -2.94 22.32 -8.84
CA ILE A 116 -2.33 23.16 -9.89
C ILE A 116 -3.38 23.57 -10.92
N ALA A 117 -4.58 22.99 -10.90
CA ALA A 117 -5.63 23.25 -11.90
C ALA A 117 -6.00 24.74 -12.01
N GLY A 118 -5.30 25.41 -12.92
CA GLY A 118 -5.56 26.72 -13.45
C GLY A 118 -5.48 26.64 -14.97
N GLY A 119 -6.60 26.26 -15.60
CA GLY A 119 -6.98 26.67 -16.95
C GLY A 119 -6.39 25.89 -18.14
N ALA A 120 -7.28 25.17 -18.84
CA ALA A 120 -7.38 25.05 -20.30
C ALA A 120 -6.14 24.68 -21.14
N ALA A 121 -6.20 23.48 -21.74
CA ALA A 121 -6.15 23.30 -23.20
C ALA A 121 -6.86 22.00 -23.58
#